data_AF-A0A540L8Q1-F1
#
_entry.id   AF-A0A540L8Q1-F1
#
_cell.length_a   1.000
_cell.length_b   1.000
_cell.length_c   1.000
_cell.angle_alpha   90.00
_cell.angle_beta   90.00
_cell.angle_gamma   90.00
#
_symmetry.space_group_name_H-M   'P 1'
#
loop_
_entity.id
_entity.type
_entity.pdbx_description
1 polymer ?
#
loop_
_entity_poly.entity_id
_entity_poly.type
_entity_poly.pdbx_seq_one_letter_code
_entity_poly.pdbx_strand_id
1 'polypeptide(L)'
;MKYAGKMERFLSRGREEELVCVSVKMSRAMYAQLVQQAFQAPKCYPMPNRSEDRAACMEAELGMKIGCGMEMMYQQRRKEGLEGKGSSWEAFKESLEGSGYFEGLIPGSKEYQRLMQNAEEYY
;
A
#
# COMPACT_ATOMS: atom_id res chain seq x y z
N MET A 1 -17.33 6.81 -7.55
CA MET A 1 -16.24 5.97 -6.99
C MET A 1 -16.61 4.49 -7.12
N LYS A 2 -16.26 3.82 -8.24
CA LYS A 2 -16.68 2.43 -8.52
C LYS A 2 -15.89 1.36 -7.73
N TYR A 3 -14.72 1.70 -7.20
CA TYR A 3 -13.80 0.77 -6.53
C TYR A 3 -14.07 0.66 -5.02
N ALA A 4 -14.44 1.77 -4.37
CA ALA A 4 -14.70 1.80 -2.93
C ALA A 4 -15.89 0.92 -2.50
N GLY A 5 -16.91 0.76 -3.37
CA GLY A 5 -18.07 -0.10 -3.08
C GLY A 5 -17.81 -1.61 -3.18
N LYS A 6 -16.59 -2.03 -3.55
CA LYS A 6 -16.19 -3.44 -3.69
C LYS A 6 -15.11 -3.87 -2.68
N MET A 7 -14.86 -3.05 -1.65
CA MET A 7 -13.91 -3.37 -0.59
C MET A 7 -14.40 -4.59 0.20
N GLU A 8 -13.54 -5.59 0.39
CA GLU A 8 -13.93 -6.93 0.88
C GLU A 8 -13.22 -7.31 2.18
N ARG A 9 -11.96 -6.86 2.39
CA ARG A 9 -11.09 -7.43 3.44
C ARG A 9 -10.91 -6.59 4.69
N PHE A 10 -10.60 -5.29 4.58
CA PHE A 10 -10.10 -4.54 5.75
C PHE A 10 -11.14 -4.23 6.83
N LEU A 11 -12.43 -4.41 6.57
CA LEU A 11 -13.49 -4.33 7.59
C LEU A 11 -14.54 -5.40 7.32
N SER A 12 -14.25 -6.63 7.75
CA SER A 12 -15.20 -7.73 7.62
C SER A 12 -16.42 -7.49 8.52
N ARG A 13 -17.55 -7.11 7.89
CA ARG A 13 -18.92 -7.10 8.46
C ARG A 13 -19.02 -6.80 9.97
N GLY A 14 -18.64 -5.59 10.38
CA GLY A 14 -19.11 -5.02 11.65
C GLY A 14 -18.38 -5.46 12.92
N ARG A 15 -17.14 -5.93 12.83
CA ARG A 15 -16.27 -6.01 14.02
C ARG A 15 -15.47 -4.70 14.15
N GLU A 16 -15.82 -3.87 15.13
CA GLU A 16 -15.07 -2.66 15.50
C GLU A 16 -13.66 -2.97 16.01
N GLU A 17 -13.42 -4.21 16.44
CA GLU A 17 -12.24 -4.65 17.20
C GLU A 17 -10.89 -4.58 16.46
N GLU A 18 -10.83 -4.14 15.20
CA GLU A 18 -9.61 -4.15 14.38
C GLU A 18 -9.07 -2.75 14.01
N LEU A 19 -9.78 -1.66 14.35
CA LEU A 19 -9.29 -0.31 14.07
C LEU A 19 -8.45 0.22 15.24
N VAL A 20 -7.21 0.59 14.95
CA VAL A 20 -6.25 1.14 15.92
C VAL A 20 -5.82 2.55 15.53
N CYS A 21 -5.74 3.44 16.53
CA CYS A 21 -5.14 4.76 16.34
C CYS A 21 -3.62 4.61 16.26
N VAL A 22 -3.05 4.97 15.11
CA VAL A 22 -1.61 4.90 14.86
C VAL A 22 -1.08 6.19 14.25
N SER A 23 0.13 6.56 14.62
CA SER A 23 0.83 7.70 14.02
C SER A 23 1.49 7.27 12.70
N VAL A 24 1.15 7.94 11.60
CA VAL A 24 1.73 7.68 10.28
C VAL A 24 2.64 8.84 9.88
N LYS A 25 3.89 8.53 9.55
CA LYS A 25 4.84 9.53 9.05
C LYS A 25 4.66 9.74 7.55
N MET A 26 4.46 10.98 7.14
CA MET A 26 4.36 11.37 5.72
C MET A 26 4.91 12.78 5.51
N SER A 27 5.20 13.14 4.26
CA SER A 27 5.62 14.50 3.91
C SER A 27 4.45 15.48 4.06
N ARG A 28 4.76 16.77 4.23
CA ARG A 28 3.73 17.82 4.31
C ARG A 28 2.83 17.86 3.08
N ALA A 29 3.38 17.60 1.90
CA ALA A 29 2.63 17.56 0.65
C ALA A 29 1.65 16.38 0.61
N MET A 30 2.10 15.18 1.01
CA MET A 30 1.23 13.99 1.07
C MET A 30 0.09 14.18 2.08
N TYR A 31 0.40 14.72 3.26
CA TYR A 31 -0.62 15.03 4.26
C TYR A 31 -1.65 16.02 3.72
N ALA A 32 -1.20 17.12 3.10
CA ALA A 32 -2.10 18.12 2.54
C ALA A 32 -3.02 17.54 1.45
N GLN A 33 -2.47 16.70 0.56
CA GLN A 33 -3.26 16.00 -0.46
C GLN A 33 -4.31 15.08 0.16
N LEU A 34 -3.95 14.30 1.17
CA LEU A 34 -4.85 13.37 1.85
C LEU A 34 -5.99 14.08 2.60
N VAL A 35 -5.67 15.17 3.31
CA VAL A 35 -6.67 15.98 4.04
C VAL A 35 -7.66 16.62 3.07
N GLN A 36 -7.18 17.22 1.98
CA GLN A 36 -8.03 17.97 1.03
C GLN A 36 -8.88 17.07 0.13
N GLN A 37 -8.54 15.78 0.02
CA GLN A 37 -9.24 14.86 -0.84
C GLN A 37 -10.66 14.58 -0.32
N ALA A 38 -11.68 14.90 -1.11
CA ALA A 38 -13.06 14.55 -0.78
C ALA A 38 -13.29 13.04 -0.97
N PHE A 39 -13.45 12.30 0.12
CA PHE A 39 -13.74 10.87 0.13
C PHE A 39 -14.91 10.57 1.05
N GLN A 40 -15.95 9.93 0.52
CA GLN A 40 -17.08 9.48 1.33
C GLN A 40 -16.73 8.15 1.97
N ALA A 41 -16.83 8.07 3.30
CA ALA A 41 -16.57 6.86 4.04
C ALA A 41 -17.54 5.74 3.62
N PRO A 42 -17.04 4.52 3.37
CA PRO A 42 -17.90 3.35 3.24
C PRO A 42 -18.73 3.13 4.50
N LYS A 43 -19.93 2.57 4.36
CA LYS A 43 -20.87 2.34 5.47
C LYS A 43 -20.33 1.44 6.59
N CYS A 44 -19.29 0.65 6.32
CA CYS A 44 -18.67 -0.23 7.30
C CYS A 44 -17.72 0.49 8.28
N TYR A 45 -17.30 1.73 7.99
CA TYR A 45 -16.47 2.50 8.90
C TYR A 45 -17.32 3.15 10.01
N PRO A 46 -16.97 2.96 11.29
CA PRO A 46 -17.65 3.60 12.42
C PRO A 46 -17.21 5.07 12.54
N MET A 47 -17.70 5.92 11.63
CA MET A 47 -17.32 7.33 11.59
C MET A 47 -17.96 8.11 12.75
N PRO A 48 -17.17 8.86 13.55
CA PRO A 48 -17.71 9.66 14.65
C PRO A 48 -18.48 10.89 14.14
N ASN A 49 -19.38 11.41 14.98
CA ASN A 49 -20.17 12.58 14.65
C ASN A 49 -19.32 13.85 14.70
N ARG A 50 -19.29 14.57 13.57
CA ARG A 50 -18.50 15.80 13.40
C ARG A 50 -18.90 16.93 14.37
N SER A 51 -20.13 16.92 14.86
CA SER A 51 -20.65 17.95 15.76
C SER A 51 -20.21 17.75 17.20
N GLU A 52 -19.90 16.50 17.59
CA GLU A 52 -19.54 16.12 18.95
C GLU A 52 -18.03 16.23 19.16
N ASP A 53 -17.24 15.70 18.21
CA ASP A 53 -15.78 15.77 18.26
C ASP A 53 -15.18 15.96 16.86
N ARG A 54 -14.73 17.19 16.60
CA ARG A 54 -14.09 17.55 15.34
C ARG A 54 -12.73 16.88 15.18
N ALA A 55 -11.95 16.73 16.26
CA ALA A 55 -10.60 16.19 16.20
C ALA A 55 -10.65 14.69 15.90
N ALA A 56 -11.45 13.94 16.67
CA ALA A 56 -11.67 12.52 16.43
C ALA A 56 -12.25 12.26 15.04
N CYS A 57 -13.13 13.12 14.54
CA CYS A 57 -13.65 13.03 13.17
C CYS A 57 -12.56 13.18 12.11
N MET A 58 -11.63 14.12 12.27
CA MET A 58 -10.50 14.28 11.35
C MET A 58 -9.53 13.08 11.39
N GLU A 59 -9.23 12.56 12.57
CA GLU A 59 -8.36 11.40 12.74
C GLU A 59 -8.97 10.14 12.11
N ALA A 60 -10.26 9.88 12.38
CA ALA A 60 -10.99 8.79 11.78
C ALA A 60 -11.08 8.93 10.25
N GLU A 61 -11.30 10.15 9.73
CA GLU A 61 -11.35 10.41 8.29
C GLU A 61 -9.99 10.12 7.62
N LEU A 62 -8.89 10.54 8.24
CA LEU A 62 -7.54 10.24 7.75
C LEU A 62 -7.25 8.74 7.74
N GLY A 63 -7.49 8.06 8.86
CA GLY A 63 -7.28 6.62 8.98
C GLY A 63 -8.13 5.83 7.97
N MET A 64 -9.39 6.23 7.79
CA MET A 64 -10.30 5.63 6.83
C MET A 64 -9.81 5.81 5.39
N LYS A 65 -9.34 7.01 4.99
CA LYS A 65 -8.79 7.23 3.64
C LYS A 65 -7.57 6.37 3.38
N ILE A 66 -6.67 6.24 4.37
CA ILE A 66 -5.48 5.38 4.27
C ILE A 66 -5.88 3.92 4.11
N GLY A 67 -6.74 3.41 4.99
CA GLY A 67 -7.20 2.02 4.96
C GLY A 67 -7.91 1.68 3.65
N CYS A 68 -8.82 2.54 3.19
CA CYS A 68 -9.49 2.38 1.90
C CYS A 68 -8.49 2.42 0.73
N GLY A 69 -7.51 3.33 0.78
CA GLY A 69 -6.44 3.44 -0.20
C GLY A 69 -5.64 2.15 -0.34
N MET A 70 -5.22 1.57 0.79
CA MET A 70 -4.50 0.31 0.83
C MET A 70 -5.32 -0.85 0.27
N GLU A 71 -6.59 -0.97 0.66
CA GLU A 71 -7.48 -2.02 0.14
C GLU A 71 -7.68 -1.87 -1.38
N MET A 72 -7.88 -0.65 -1.88
CA MET A 72 -8.03 -0.42 -3.32
C MET A 72 -6.79 -0.86 -4.10
N MET A 73 -5.58 -0.50 -3.63
CA MET A 73 -4.32 -0.94 -4.24
C MET A 73 -4.15 -2.46 -4.16
N TYR A 74 -4.49 -3.06 -3.02
CA TYR A 74 -4.41 -4.48 -2.80
C TYR A 74 -5.30 -5.25 -3.77
N GLN A 75 -6.58 -4.87 -3.86
CA GLN A 75 -7.53 -5.50 -4.77
C GLN A 75 -7.15 -5.34 -6.24
N GLN A 76 -6.57 -4.19 -6.61
CA GLN A 76 -6.06 -3.98 -7.96
C GLN A 76 -4.94 -4.98 -8.27
N ARG A 77 -3.90 -5.05 -7.43
CA ARG A 77 -2.81 -6.02 -7.59
C ARG A 77 -3.30 -7.46 -7.57
N ARG A 78 -4.28 -7.78 -6.72
CA ARG A 78 -4.92 -9.10 -6.70
C ARG A 78 -5.58 -9.47 -8.02
N LYS A 79 -6.33 -8.55 -8.63
CA LYS A 79 -6.95 -8.79 -9.95
C LYS A 79 -5.91 -8.98 -11.05
N GLU A 80 -4.76 -8.34 -10.90
CA GLU A 80 -3.61 -8.48 -11.80
C GLU A 80 -2.79 -9.76 -11.51
N GLY A 81 -3.15 -10.57 -10.51
CA GLY A 81 -2.40 -11.79 -10.14
C GLY A 81 -1.08 -11.50 -9.41
N LEU A 82 -0.94 -10.31 -8.84
CA LEU A 82 0.24 -9.79 -8.14
C LEU A 82 0.02 -9.71 -6.61
N GLU A 83 -1.00 -10.38 -6.07
CA GLU A 83 -1.26 -10.45 -4.61
C GLU A 83 -0.08 -11.12 -3.89
N GLY A 84 0.51 -10.47 -2.88
CA GLY A 84 1.60 -11.04 -2.08
C GLY A 84 2.95 -11.16 -2.80
N LYS A 85 3.00 -10.88 -4.10
CA LYS A 85 4.25 -10.62 -4.80
C LYS A 85 4.68 -9.20 -4.43
N GLY A 86 5.89 -9.01 -3.90
CA GLY A 86 6.54 -7.70 -3.89
C GLY A 86 6.72 -7.20 -5.33
N SER A 87 7.70 -6.36 -5.60
CA SER A 87 8.31 -6.44 -6.95
C SER A 87 8.62 -7.92 -7.15
N SER A 88 8.01 -8.60 -8.11
CA SER A 88 8.28 -10.02 -8.34
C SER A 88 9.78 -10.24 -8.51
N TRP A 89 10.29 -11.46 -8.38
CA TRP A 89 11.71 -11.72 -8.65
C TRP A 89 12.14 -11.11 -9.99
N GLU A 90 11.27 -11.16 -11.00
CA GLU A 90 11.49 -10.50 -12.29
C GLU A 90 11.58 -8.97 -12.18
N ALA A 91 10.69 -8.31 -11.43
CA ALA A 91 10.74 -6.86 -11.24
C ALA A 91 11.91 -6.41 -10.33
N PHE A 92 12.30 -7.23 -9.35
CA PHE A 92 13.50 -7.00 -8.55
C PHE A 92 14.75 -7.13 -9.41
N LYS A 93 14.83 -8.18 -10.23
CA LYS A 93 15.90 -8.38 -11.20
C LYS A 93 15.98 -7.25 -12.22
N GLU A 94 14.85 -6.81 -12.80
CA GLU A 94 14.80 -5.65 -13.71
C GLU A 94 15.30 -4.37 -13.01
N SER A 95 14.98 -4.17 -11.72
CA SER A 95 15.51 -3.05 -10.95
C SER A 95 17.03 -3.15 -10.74
N LEU A 96 17.57 -4.34 -10.51
CA LEU A 96 19.02 -4.57 -10.41
C LEU A 96 19.71 -4.30 -11.75
N GLU A 97 19.13 -4.76 -12.86
CA GLU A 97 19.62 -4.46 -14.21
C GLU A 97 19.58 -2.95 -14.50
N GLY A 98 18.48 -2.27 -14.17
CA GLY A 98 18.30 -0.83 -14.39
C GLY A 98 19.17 0.07 -13.50
N SER A 99 19.57 -0.41 -12.32
CA SER A 99 20.48 0.30 -11.42
C SER A 99 21.97 0.07 -11.72
N GLY A 100 22.27 -0.82 -12.68
CA GLY A 100 23.64 -1.18 -13.03
C GLY A 100 24.31 -2.14 -12.04
N TYR A 101 23.54 -2.87 -11.22
CA TYR A 101 24.06 -3.81 -10.22
C TYR A 101 24.99 -4.88 -10.81
N PHE A 102 24.72 -5.31 -12.04
CA PHE A 102 25.54 -6.30 -12.74
C PHE A 102 26.73 -5.70 -13.50
N GLU A 103 27.01 -4.39 -13.38
CA GLU A 103 28.18 -3.72 -13.97
C GLU A 103 28.39 -3.96 -15.49
N GLY A 104 27.31 -4.22 -16.24
CA GLY A 104 27.39 -4.56 -17.67
C GLY A 104 28.00 -5.94 -17.95
N LEU A 105 28.13 -6.79 -16.92
CA LEU A 105 28.58 -8.17 -17.06
C LEU A 105 27.62 -8.97 -17.94
N ILE A 106 28.19 -9.84 -18.77
CA ILE A 106 27.43 -10.68 -19.68
C ILE A 106 26.68 -11.75 -18.85
N PRO A 107 25.39 -11.97 -19.11
CA PRO A 107 24.62 -13.03 -18.48
C PRO A 107 25.30 -14.40 -18.63
N GLY A 108 25.47 -15.12 -17.52
CA GLY A 108 26.12 -16.44 -17.48
C GLY A 108 27.63 -16.42 -17.22
N SER A 109 28.27 -15.24 -17.16
CA SER A 109 29.63 -15.14 -16.62
C SER A 109 29.67 -15.52 -15.13
N LYS A 110 30.83 -15.99 -14.65
CA LYS A 110 30.99 -16.40 -13.24
C LYS A 110 30.63 -15.29 -12.26
N GLU A 111 31.05 -14.06 -12.53
CA GLU A 111 30.75 -12.91 -11.66
C GLU A 111 29.28 -12.50 -11.74
N TYR A 112 28.66 -12.54 -12.93
CA TYR A 112 27.23 -12.33 -13.06
C TYR A 112 26.43 -13.36 -12.26
N GLN A 113 26.81 -14.64 -12.32
CA GLN A 113 26.17 -15.71 -11.55
C GLN A 113 26.34 -15.50 -10.04
N ARG A 114 27.51 -15.04 -9.59
CA ARG A 114 27.75 -14.71 -8.18
C ARG A 114 26.86 -13.58 -7.68
N LEU A 115 26.78 -12.48 -8.44
CA LEU A 115 25.90 -11.35 -8.12
C LEU A 115 24.42 -11.76 -8.15
N MET A 116 24.05 -12.63 -9.10
CA MET A 116 22.69 -13.18 -9.17
C MET A 116 22.36 -14.01 -7.93
N GLN A 117 23.25 -14.90 -7.49
CA GLN A 117 23.06 -15.68 -6.25
C GLN A 117 22.93 -14.79 -5.02
N ASN A 118 23.78 -13.77 -4.89
CA ASN A 118 23.67 -12.82 -3.78
C ASN A 118 22.32 -12.06 -3.78
N ALA A 119 21.82 -11.72 -4.97
CA ALA A 119 20.52 -11.09 -5.14
C ALA A 119 19.37 -12.06 -4.81
N GLU A 120 19.48 -13.32 -5.20
CA GLU A 120 18.51 -14.39 -4.86
C GLU A 120 18.49 -14.68 -3.36
N GLU A 121 19.64 -14.66 -2.69
CA GLU A 121 19.75 -14.85 -1.23
C GLU A 121 19.19 -13.66 -0.44
N TYR A 122 19.26 -12.45 -1.00
CA TYR A 122 18.76 -11.23 -0.36
C TYR A 122 17.22 -11.07 -0.47
N TYR A 123 16.62 -11.60 -1.53
CA TYR A 123 15.19 -11.48 -1.85
C TYR A 123 14.33 -12.46 -1.07
#